data_AF-A0A150U369-F1
#
_entry.id   AF-A0A150U369-F1
#
_cell.length_a   1.000
_cell.length_b   1.000
_cell.length_c   1.000
_cell.angle_alpha   90.00
_cell.angle_beta   90.00
_cell.angle_gamma   90.00
#
_symmetry.space_group_name_H-M   'P 1'
#
loop_
_entity.id
_entity.type
_entity.pdbx_description
1 polymer ?
#
loop_
_entity_poly.entity_id
_entity_poly.type
_entity_poly.pdbx_seq_one_letter_code
_entity_poly.pdbx_strand_id
1 'polypeptide(L)'
;MRLPEAAGSPAAYRLHPALLDSCFHVSSAFADRGDTTPWVPVEIGSLRLFQRPSGELWCHARSASRGEPTPDRRSTDFWVVDSTGAAVAEISGLVMQRLAGGARRREEREEDDWFLEPAWEPAAVPGSKVTAGRWLLVGSGGGLGAALCSALTEAGHSVVHETGHGTSAAGLQALLKASFNGQAPTSVVHLGSLDERGELDAEGPFDAEALEGTACSGPCRPWPGWPSELLRGCGS
;
A
#
# COMPACT_ATOMS: atom_id res chain seq x y z
N MET A 1 19.69 -27.39 -5.09
CA MET A 1 19.02 -26.73 -6.23
C MET A 1 18.35 -27.79 -7.08
N ARG A 2 17.14 -27.53 -7.58
CA ARG A 2 16.39 -28.45 -8.45
C ARG A 2 15.60 -27.61 -9.45
N LEU A 3 15.42 -28.12 -10.67
CA LEU A 3 14.59 -27.44 -11.66
C LEU A 3 13.12 -27.43 -11.16
N PRO A 4 12.47 -26.26 -11.03
CA PRO A 4 11.05 -26.20 -10.67
C PRO A 4 10.18 -26.84 -11.75
N GLU A 5 9.10 -27.49 -11.34
CA GLU A 5 8.16 -28.13 -12.28
C GLU A 5 7.54 -27.11 -13.26
N ALA A 6 7.26 -25.89 -12.78
CA ALA A 6 6.73 -24.78 -13.57
C ALA A 6 7.69 -24.27 -14.65
N ALA A 7 8.98 -24.62 -14.59
CA ALA A 7 9.98 -24.16 -15.57
C ALA A 7 9.87 -24.90 -16.93
N GLY A 8 9.02 -25.91 -17.03
CA GLY A 8 8.77 -26.65 -18.26
C GLY A 8 9.78 -27.78 -18.51
N SER A 9 9.77 -28.30 -19.75
CA SER A 9 10.54 -29.51 -20.08
C SER A 9 12.05 -29.23 -20.14
N PRO A 10 12.89 -30.00 -19.43
CA PRO A 10 14.34 -29.90 -19.53
C PRO A 10 14.91 -30.44 -20.86
N ALA A 11 14.11 -31.17 -21.65
CA ALA A 11 14.60 -31.94 -22.81
C ALA A 11 15.21 -31.05 -23.92
N ALA A 12 14.78 -29.81 -24.04
CA ALA A 12 15.28 -28.85 -25.03
C ALA A 12 16.61 -28.20 -24.65
N TYR A 13 17.04 -28.30 -23.39
CA TYR A 13 18.20 -27.59 -22.87
C TYR A 13 19.30 -28.55 -22.39
N ARG A 14 20.56 -28.23 -22.69
CA ARG A 14 21.71 -28.94 -22.10
C ARG A 14 21.88 -28.58 -20.63
N LEU A 15 21.61 -27.32 -20.29
CA LEU A 15 21.45 -26.79 -18.94
C LEU A 15 20.27 -25.82 -18.99
N HIS A 16 19.25 -26.04 -18.17
CA HIS A 16 18.04 -25.21 -18.20
C HIS A 16 18.36 -23.78 -17.73
N PRO A 17 17.88 -22.72 -18.41
CA PRO A 17 18.14 -21.33 -18.02
C PRO A 17 17.79 -21.04 -16.55
N ALA A 18 16.64 -21.53 -16.07
CA ALA A 18 16.27 -21.38 -14.65
C ALA A 18 17.23 -22.06 -13.66
N LEU A 19 17.86 -23.19 -14.04
CA LEU A 19 18.91 -23.81 -13.21
C LEU A 19 20.19 -22.97 -13.21
N LEU A 20 20.57 -22.44 -14.38
CA LEU A 20 21.73 -21.57 -14.50
C LEU A 20 21.55 -20.27 -13.71
N ASP A 21 20.39 -19.63 -13.83
CA ASP A 21 20.01 -18.44 -13.08
C ASP A 21 20.01 -18.68 -11.57
N SER A 22 19.51 -19.84 -11.12
CA SER A 22 19.60 -20.26 -9.71
C SER A 22 21.04 -20.36 -9.20
N CYS A 23 22.01 -20.74 -10.06
CA CYS A 23 23.42 -20.73 -9.68
C CYS A 23 23.89 -19.29 -9.44
N PHE A 24 23.50 -18.35 -10.31
CA PHE A 24 23.90 -16.95 -10.19
C PHE A 24 23.31 -16.30 -8.95
N HIS A 25 22.10 -16.67 -8.53
CA HIS A 25 21.55 -16.19 -7.25
C HIS A 25 22.45 -16.49 -6.05
N VAL A 26 23.28 -17.54 -6.08
CA VAL A 26 24.23 -17.82 -4.99
C VAL A 26 25.25 -16.68 -4.83
N SER A 27 25.55 -15.89 -5.87
CA SER A 27 26.46 -14.74 -5.74
C SER A 27 25.90 -13.62 -4.85
N SER A 28 24.59 -13.58 -4.62
CA SER A 28 23.97 -12.64 -3.67
C SER A 28 24.46 -12.86 -2.23
N ALA A 29 24.96 -14.05 -1.89
CA ALA A 29 25.59 -14.31 -0.59
C ALA A 29 26.86 -13.48 -0.35
N PHE A 30 27.45 -12.93 -1.42
CA PHE A 30 28.60 -12.02 -1.34
C PHE A 30 28.19 -10.54 -1.35
N ALA A 31 26.90 -10.21 -1.40
CA ALA A 31 26.41 -8.84 -1.39
C ALA A 31 26.57 -8.20 0.00
N ASP A 32 26.78 -6.89 0.05
CA ASP A 32 26.82 -6.15 1.31
C ASP A 32 25.42 -6.08 1.91
N ARG A 33 25.32 -6.32 3.22
CA ARG A 33 24.04 -6.26 3.92
C ARG A 33 23.54 -4.81 3.91
N GLY A 34 22.33 -4.61 3.37
CA GLY A 34 21.69 -3.30 3.27
C GLY A 34 21.82 -2.64 1.90
N ASP A 35 22.61 -3.18 0.96
CA ASP A 35 22.58 -2.71 -0.43
C ASP A 35 21.39 -3.34 -1.16
N THR A 36 20.36 -2.53 -1.43
CA THR A 36 19.17 -2.93 -2.19
C THR A 36 19.36 -2.78 -3.71
N THR A 37 20.56 -2.36 -4.16
CA THR A 37 20.81 -2.12 -5.59
C THR A 37 20.83 -3.43 -6.36
N PRO A 38 20.10 -3.54 -7.48
CA PRO A 38 20.13 -4.75 -8.29
C PRO A 38 21.49 -4.94 -8.95
N TRP A 39 21.97 -6.18 -8.91
CA TRP A 39 23.16 -6.65 -9.60
C TRP A 39 22.75 -7.59 -10.73
N VAL A 40 23.31 -7.40 -11.92
CA VAL A 40 22.99 -8.21 -13.10
C VAL A 40 24.24 -8.87 -13.68
N PRO A 41 24.15 -10.11 -14.18
CA PRO A 41 25.26 -10.74 -14.88
C PRO A 41 25.50 -10.04 -16.23
N VAL A 42 26.72 -9.58 -16.48
CA VAL A 42 27.11 -8.88 -17.73
C VAL A 42 28.14 -9.63 -18.55
N GLU A 43 28.83 -10.60 -17.96
CA GLU A 43 29.91 -11.33 -18.61
C GLU A 43 30.03 -12.75 -18.03
N ILE A 44 30.32 -13.72 -18.88
CA ILE A 44 30.70 -15.08 -18.49
C ILE A 44 31.96 -15.43 -19.25
N GLY A 45 33.06 -15.66 -18.52
CA GLY A 45 34.33 -16.06 -19.14
C GLY A 45 34.25 -17.45 -19.78
N SER A 46 33.78 -18.45 -19.04
CA SER A 46 33.57 -19.80 -19.59
C SER A 46 32.45 -20.56 -18.87
N LEU A 47 31.69 -21.34 -19.63
CA LEU A 47 30.77 -22.34 -19.12
C LEU A 47 31.18 -23.72 -19.67
N ARG A 48 31.47 -24.66 -18.78
CA ARG A 48 31.80 -26.04 -19.12
C ARG A 48 30.74 -26.96 -18.55
N LEU A 49 30.18 -27.81 -19.41
CA LEU A 49 29.21 -28.82 -19.02
C LEU A 49 29.85 -30.19 -19.19
N PHE A 50 29.98 -30.94 -18.10
CA PHE A 50 30.60 -32.27 -18.11
C PHE A 50 29.57 -33.37 -18.35
N GLN A 51 28.35 -33.19 -17.84
CA GLN A 51 27.24 -34.12 -18.00
C GLN A 51 25.91 -33.37 -17.95
N ARG A 52 24.83 -34.01 -18.41
CA ARG A 52 23.49 -33.41 -18.33
C ARG A 52 23.04 -33.35 -16.87
N PRO A 53 22.57 -32.19 -16.37
CA PRO A 53 22.06 -32.10 -15.02
C PRO A 53 20.80 -32.96 -14.86
N SER A 54 20.74 -33.74 -13.79
CA SER A 54 19.57 -34.56 -13.45
C SER A 54 19.32 -34.56 -11.95
N GLY A 55 18.06 -34.53 -11.54
CA GLY A 55 17.69 -34.59 -10.14
C GLY A 55 18.12 -33.34 -9.35
N GLU A 56 18.65 -33.56 -8.15
CA GLU A 56 19.11 -32.52 -7.25
C GLU A 56 20.59 -32.20 -7.46
N LEU A 57 20.91 -30.91 -7.46
CA LEU A 57 22.24 -30.36 -7.72
C LEU A 57 22.67 -29.43 -6.58
N TRP A 58 23.96 -29.34 -6.36
CA TRP A 58 24.58 -28.43 -5.40
C TRP A 58 25.44 -27.43 -6.16
N CYS A 59 25.41 -26.16 -5.73
CA CYS A 59 26.24 -25.11 -6.29
C CYS A 59 27.18 -24.58 -5.23
N HIS A 60 28.47 -24.64 -5.53
CA HIS A 60 29.50 -23.96 -4.76
C HIS A 60 29.92 -22.71 -5.52
N ALA A 61 29.82 -21.55 -4.89
CA ALA A 61 30.26 -20.29 -5.45
C ALA A 61 31.49 -19.79 -4.69
N ARG A 62 32.43 -19.18 -5.42
CA ARG A 62 33.61 -18.54 -4.85
C ARG A 62 33.78 -17.15 -5.45
N SER A 63 33.81 -16.13 -4.60
CA SER A 63 34.21 -14.78 -5.02
C SER A 63 35.63 -14.83 -5.60
N ALA A 64 35.79 -14.22 -6.78
CA ALA A 64 37.06 -14.18 -7.49
C ALA A 64 37.49 -12.72 -7.65
N SER A 65 38.76 -12.44 -7.38
CA SER A 65 39.36 -11.14 -7.71
C SER A 65 39.99 -11.24 -9.10
N ARG A 66 39.32 -10.67 -10.11
CA ARG A 66 39.81 -10.61 -11.50
C ARG A 66 39.78 -9.17 -11.98
N GLY A 67 40.89 -8.69 -12.53
CA GLY A 67 41.02 -7.29 -12.96
C GLY A 67 41.18 -6.32 -11.79
N GLU A 68 41.02 -5.03 -12.09
CA GLU A 68 41.11 -3.96 -11.10
C GLU A 68 39.83 -3.92 -10.23
N PRO A 69 39.96 -3.87 -8.89
CA PRO A 69 38.80 -3.82 -8.01
C PRO A 69 37.96 -2.57 -8.30
N THR A 70 36.69 -2.77 -8.64
CA THR A 70 35.74 -1.67 -8.77
C THR A 70 34.54 -1.94 -7.88
N PRO A 71 33.94 -0.92 -7.25
CA PRO A 71 32.80 -1.11 -6.37
C PRO A 71 31.56 -1.63 -7.11
N ASP A 72 31.52 -1.46 -8.44
CA ASP A 72 30.37 -1.79 -9.29
C ASP A 72 30.54 -3.10 -10.07
N ARG A 73 31.67 -3.80 -9.96
CA ARG A 73 31.88 -5.11 -10.61
C ARG A 73 32.38 -6.15 -9.62
N ARG A 74 31.76 -7.32 -9.62
CA ARG A 74 32.17 -8.48 -8.81
C ARG A 74 32.32 -9.69 -9.70
N SER A 75 33.41 -10.44 -9.53
CA SER A 75 33.63 -11.69 -10.26
C SER A 75 33.34 -12.90 -9.36
N THR A 76 32.75 -13.95 -9.91
CA THR A 76 32.44 -15.18 -9.16
C THR A 76 32.64 -16.40 -10.06
N ASP A 77 33.22 -17.45 -9.49
CA ASP A 77 33.34 -18.77 -10.11
C ASP A 77 32.36 -19.73 -9.42
N PHE A 78 31.78 -20.68 -10.16
CA PHE A 78 30.82 -21.65 -9.68
C PHE A 78 31.17 -23.08 -10.11
N TRP A 79 30.96 -24.02 -9.19
CA TRP A 79 31.00 -25.45 -9.46
C TRP A 79 29.64 -26.05 -9.11
N VAL A 80 29.06 -26.77 -10.07
CA VAL A 80 27.80 -27.49 -9.91
C VAL A 80 28.10 -28.98 -9.83
N VAL A 81 27.65 -29.63 -8.76
CA VAL A 81 27.82 -31.06 -8.53
C VAL A 81 26.49 -31.74 -8.30
N ASP A 82 26.40 -33.04 -8.56
CA ASP A 82 25.23 -33.85 -8.22
C ASP A 82 25.26 -34.33 -6.75
N SER A 83 24.28 -35.13 -6.35
CA SER A 83 24.18 -35.70 -5.00
C SER A 83 25.31 -36.67 -4.64
N THR A 84 26.06 -37.18 -5.63
CA THR A 84 27.24 -38.04 -5.41
C THR A 84 28.53 -37.23 -5.29
N GLY A 85 28.47 -35.92 -5.54
CA GLY A 85 29.63 -35.03 -5.60
C GLY A 85 30.32 -35.02 -6.97
N ALA A 86 29.78 -35.67 -7.99
CA ALA A 86 30.36 -35.64 -9.33
C ALA A 86 30.13 -34.27 -9.99
N ALA A 87 31.14 -33.77 -10.70
CA ALA A 87 31.05 -32.49 -11.39
C ALA A 87 30.03 -32.56 -12.55
N VAL A 88 29.09 -31.63 -12.54
CA VAL A 88 28.05 -31.46 -13.57
C VAL A 88 28.40 -30.30 -14.49
N ALA A 89 28.73 -29.14 -13.91
CA ALA A 89 29.11 -27.95 -14.66
C ALA A 89 30.12 -27.08 -13.89
N GLU A 90 30.89 -26.29 -14.62
CA GLU A 90 31.76 -25.24 -14.10
C GLU A 90 31.46 -23.93 -14.84
N ILE A 91 31.26 -22.86 -14.09
CA ILE A 91 31.11 -21.50 -14.61
C ILE A 91 32.27 -20.68 -14.05
N SER A 92 33.10 -20.11 -14.93
CA SER A 92 34.25 -19.32 -14.49
C SER A 92 34.18 -17.92 -15.07
N GLY A 93 34.58 -16.95 -14.25
CA GLY A 93 34.59 -15.54 -14.64
C GLY A 93 33.20 -14.99 -14.91
N LEU A 94 32.19 -15.33 -14.10
CA LEU A 94 30.94 -14.58 -14.12
C LEU A 94 31.23 -13.18 -13.57
N VAL A 95 30.85 -12.13 -14.28
CA VAL A 95 30.92 -10.75 -13.78
C VAL A 95 29.51 -10.23 -13.54
N MET A 96 29.25 -9.83 -12.30
CA MET A 96 28.06 -9.11 -11.88
C MET A 96 28.34 -7.61 -11.92
N GLN A 97 27.45 -6.84 -12.54
CA GLN A 97 27.49 -5.39 -12.61
C GLN A 97 26.39 -4.79 -11.74
N ARG A 98 26.75 -3.81 -10.91
CA ARG A 98 25.78 -3.01 -10.16
C ARG A 98 25.10 -2.02 -11.09
N LEU A 99 23.76 -1.97 -11.07
CA LEU A 99 23.00 -0.99 -11.85
C LEU A 99 22.94 0.34 -11.10
N ALA A 100 23.37 1.43 -11.74
CA ALA A 100 23.29 2.77 -11.15
C ALA A 100 21.82 3.24 -11.06
N GLY A 101 21.41 3.76 -9.90
CA GLY A 101 20.19 4.58 -9.77
C GLY A 101 18.92 3.91 -9.22
N GLY A 102 18.97 2.63 -8.84
CA GLY A 102 17.80 1.89 -8.32
C GLY A 102 17.57 2.00 -6.81
N ALA A 103 18.60 1.78 -5.99
CA ALA A 103 18.45 1.64 -4.54
C ALA A 103 18.04 2.93 -3.84
N ARG A 104 18.78 4.03 -4.08
CA ARG A 104 18.53 5.31 -3.39
C ARG A 104 17.14 5.88 -3.66
N ARG A 105 16.63 5.76 -4.90
CA ARG A 105 15.28 6.20 -5.25
C ARG A 105 14.18 5.29 -4.69
N ARG A 106 14.50 4.04 -4.35
CA ARG A 106 13.55 3.06 -3.81
C ARG A 106 13.45 3.18 -2.29
N GLU A 107 14.56 3.30 -1.59
CA GLU A 107 14.57 3.54 -0.13
C GLU A 107 13.87 4.86 0.23
N GLU A 108 14.19 5.96 -0.47
CA GLU A 108 13.53 7.26 -0.27
C GLU A 108 12.01 7.21 -0.57
N ARG A 109 11.56 6.38 -1.54
CA ARG A 109 10.13 6.23 -1.85
C ARG A 109 9.40 5.28 -0.90
N GLU A 110 10.04 4.20 -0.48
CA GLU A 110 9.40 3.19 0.36
C GLU A 110 9.14 3.71 1.79
N GLU A 111 10.00 4.57 2.32
CA GLU A 111 9.76 5.21 3.62
C GLU A 111 8.66 6.28 3.56
N ASP A 112 8.63 7.09 2.50
CA ASP A 112 7.61 8.14 2.32
C ASP A 112 6.21 7.56 2.01
N ASP A 113 6.12 6.45 1.29
CA ASP A 113 4.85 5.80 0.91
C ASP A 113 4.16 5.03 2.07
N TRP A 114 4.78 4.94 3.26
CA TRP A 114 4.20 4.25 4.42
C TRP A 114 3.28 5.13 5.28
N PHE A 115 3.47 6.45 5.22
CA PHE A 115 2.72 7.38 6.05
C PHE A 115 1.51 7.91 5.29
N LEU A 116 0.32 7.64 5.84
CA LEU A 116 -0.95 8.13 5.32
C LEU A 116 -1.58 9.08 6.33
N GLU A 117 -2.12 10.19 5.85
CA GLU A 117 -2.94 11.11 6.64
C GLU A 117 -4.38 11.19 6.08
N PRO A 118 -5.40 11.32 6.94
CA PRO A 118 -6.75 11.59 6.48
C PRO A 118 -6.83 13.00 5.87
N ALA A 119 -7.03 13.07 4.56
CA ALA A 119 -7.29 14.32 3.84
C ALA A 119 -8.79 14.51 3.58
N TRP A 120 -9.34 15.63 4.05
CA TRP A 120 -10.74 16.00 3.82
C TRP A 120 -10.83 16.99 2.66
N GLU A 121 -11.57 16.61 1.61
CA GLU A 121 -11.83 17.49 0.47
C GLU A 121 -13.26 18.06 0.54
N PRO A 122 -13.46 19.35 0.20
CA PRO A 122 -14.80 19.93 0.11
C PRO A 122 -15.67 19.18 -0.91
N ALA A 123 -16.70 18.50 -0.42
CA ALA A 123 -17.71 17.87 -1.26
C ALA A 123 -18.91 18.79 -1.44
N ALA A 124 -19.36 18.98 -2.68
CA ALA A 124 -20.60 19.71 -2.94
C ALA A 124 -21.78 18.96 -2.31
N VAL A 125 -22.50 19.63 -1.41
CA VAL A 125 -23.73 19.08 -0.84
C VAL A 125 -24.82 19.17 -1.90
N PRO A 126 -25.36 18.05 -2.40
CA PRO A 126 -26.46 18.11 -3.37
C PRO A 126 -27.65 18.84 -2.74
N GLY A 127 -28.33 19.67 -3.52
CA GLY A 127 -29.51 20.40 -3.07
C GLY A 127 -30.56 19.45 -2.48
N SER A 128 -31.16 19.84 -1.35
CA SER A 128 -32.13 19.00 -0.66
C SER A 128 -33.36 18.75 -1.54
N LYS A 129 -33.56 17.49 -1.95
CA LYS A 129 -34.83 17.04 -2.51
C LYS A 129 -35.68 16.53 -1.36
N VAL A 130 -36.45 17.43 -0.74
CA VAL A 130 -37.35 17.06 0.35
C VAL A 130 -38.59 16.38 -0.25
N THR A 131 -38.54 15.05 -0.35
CA THR A 131 -39.74 14.23 -0.55
C THR A 131 -40.21 13.73 0.79
N ALA A 132 -41.52 13.84 1.08
CA ALA A 132 -42.10 13.26 2.30
C ALA A 132 -41.67 11.80 2.45
N GLY A 133 -41.21 11.43 3.65
CA GLY A 133 -40.49 10.19 3.90
C GLY A 133 -40.65 9.75 5.35
N ARG A 134 -40.32 8.48 5.62
CA ARG A 134 -40.42 7.87 6.95
C ARG A 134 -39.04 7.85 7.61
N TRP A 135 -38.88 8.57 8.71
CA TRP A 135 -37.59 8.76 9.39
C TRP A 135 -37.60 8.12 10.77
N LEU A 136 -36.68 7.19 11.01
CA LEU A 136 -36.47 6.59 12.32
C LEU A 136 -35.24 7.20 12.97
N LEU A 137 -35.43 7.90 14.09
CA LEU A 137 -34.35 8.44 14.91
C LEU A 137 -34.15 7.51 16.11
N VAL A 138 -32.92 7.05 16.35
CA VAL A 138 -32.58 6.13 17.44
C VAL A 138 -31.51 6.76 18.33
N GLY A 139 -31.73 6.80 19.65
CA GLY A 139 -30.84 7.45 20.61
C GLY A 139 -31.34 8.84 21.03
N SER A 140 -30.88 9.32 22.19
CA SER A 140 -31.38 10.58 22.76
C SER A 140 -30.74 11.81 22.10
N GLY A 141 -29.48 11.68 21.68
CA GLY A 141 -28.66 12.71 21.06
C GLY A 141 -28.47 13.97 21.90
N GLY A 142 -28.60 13.91 23.23
CA GLY A 142 -28.38 15.07 24.11
C GLY A 142 -29.19 16.32 23.75
N GLY A 143 -30.39 16.16 23.17
CA GLY A 143 -31.26 17.25 22.70
C GLY A 143 -31.25 17.47 21.18
N LEU A 144 -30.20 17.05 20.47
CA LEU A 144 -30.14 17.06 19.00
C LEU A 144 -31.23 16.18 18.38
N GLY A 145 -31.51 15.02 18.97
CA GLY A 145 -32.55 14.11 18.48
C GLY A 145 -33.93 14.75 18.47
N ALA A 146 -34.27 15.48 19.53
CA ALA A 146 -35.55 16.20 19.62
C ALA A 146 -35.61 17.37 18.62
N ALA A 147 -34.53 18.14 18.48
CA ALA A 147 -34.46 19.23 17.51
C ALA A 147 -34.58 18.73 16.06
N LEU A 148 -33.89 17.63 15.73
CA LEU A 148 -33.97 16.99 14.42
C LEU A 148 -35.36 16.41 14.16
N CYS A 149 -36.01 15.82 15.17
CA CYS A 149 -37.37 15.33 15.09
C CYS A 149 -38.36 16.46 14.73
N SER A 150 -38.24 17.62 15.39
CA SER A 150 -39.07 18.80 15.10
C SER A 150 -38.84 19.28 13.66
N ALA A 151 -37.59 19.48 13.26
CA ALA A 151 -37.24 19.98 11.93
C ALA A 151 -37.73 19.06 10.80
N LEU A 152 -37.59 17.74 10.96
CA LEU A 152 -38.07 16.77 9.97
C LEU A 152 -39.61 16.73 9.92
N THR A 153 -40.29 16.84 11.06
CA THR A 153 -41.75 16.87 11.11
C THR A 153 -42.30 18.14 10.47
N GLU A 154 -41.70 19.31 10.74
CA GLU A 154 -42.04 20.59 10.12
C GLU A 154 -41.82 20.57 8.59
N ALA A 155 -40.80 19.84 8.12
CA ALA A 155 -40.56 19.61 6.70
C ALA A 155 -41.54 18.61 6.04
N GLY A 156 -42.52 18.08 6.79
CA GLY A 156 -43.58 17.20 6.28
C GLY A 156 -43.22 15.71 6.25
N HIS A 157 -42.19 15.29 6.99
CA HIS A 157 -41.84 13.88 7.14
C HIS A 157 -42.63 13.21 8.27
N SER A 158 -42.82 11.89 8.16
CA SER A 158 -43.30 11.08 9.28
C SER A 158 -42.08 10.62 10.08
N VAL A 159 -42.00 11.01 11.35
CA VAL A 159 -40.83 10.76 12.20
C VAL A 159 -41.24 9.92 13.41
N VAL A 160 -40.44 8.89 13.70
CA VAL A 160 -40.50 8.14 14.96
C VAL A 160 -39.16 8.33 15.65
N HIS A 161 -39.17 8.86 16.87
CA HIS A 161 -37.96 9.07 17.67
C HIS A 161 -37.98 8.14 18.88
N GLU A 162 -37.06 7.18 18.89
CA GLU A 162 -36.88 6.22 19.98
C GLU A 162 -35.66 6.60 20.82
N THR A 163 -35.91 7.02 22.06
CA THR A 163 -34.88 7.45 23.02
C THR A 163 -34.53 6.38 24.05
N GLY A 164 -35.23 5.24 24.06
CA GLY A 164 -34.94 4.13 24.98
C GLY A 164 -33.60 3.46 24.71
N HIS A 165 -32.96 2.92 25.76
CA HIS A 165 -31.68 2.19 25.70
C HIS A 165 -31.84 0.77 25.11
N GLY A 166 -32.53 0.68 23.98
CA GLY A 166 -32.88 -0.55 23.27
C GLY A 166 -31.94 -0.86 22.11
N THR A 167 -30.65 -0.54 22.20
CA THR A 167 -29.65 -0.77 21.14
C THR A 167 -29.33 -2.26 20.89
N SER A 168 -30.05 -3.19 21.53
CA SER A 168 -29.96 -4.60 21.18
C SER A 168 -30.57 -4.85 19.79
N ALA A 169 -30.02 -5.79 19.03
CA ALA A 169 -30.52 -6.16 17.71
C ALA A 169 -32.02 -6.56 17.75
N ALA A 170 -32.46 -7.24 18.82
CA ALA A 170 -33.85 -7.62 19.01
C ALA A 170 -34.77 -6.42 19.27
N GLY A 171 -34.32 -5.44 20.07
CA GLY A 171 -35.03 -4.19 20.33
C GLY A 171 -35.19 -3.35 19.05
N LEU A 172 -34.11 -3.19 18.28
CA LEU A 172 -34.15 -2.50 17.00
C LEU A 172 -35.06 -3.21 15.99
N GLN A 173 -35.04 -4.54 15.95
CA GLN A 173 -35.93 -5.32 15.09
C GLN A 173 -37.41 -5.15 15.46
N ALA A 174 -37.73 -5.11 16.76
CA ALA A 174 -39.08 -4.84 17.24
C ALA A 174 -39.52 -3.42 16.87
N LEU A 175 -38.64 -2.43 17.04
CA LEU A 175 -38.87 -1.03 16.67
C LEU A 175 -39.18 -0.88 15.18
N LEU A 176 -38.37 -1.50 14.31
CA LEU A 176 -38.59 -1.48 12.86
C LEU A 176 -39.93 -2.12 12.46
N LYS A 177 -40.37 -3.17 13.16
CA LYS A 177 -41.67 -3.82 12.93
C LYS A 177 -42.85 -2.98 13.42
N ALA A 178 -42.69 -2.28 14.54
CA ALA A 178 -43.73 -1.45 15.14
C ALA A 178 -43.86 -0.05 14.48
N SER A 179 -42.80 0.40 13.80
CA SER A 179 -42.77 1.70 13.15
C SER A 179 -43.66 1.75 11.90
N PHE A 180 -44.25 2.91 11.65
CA PHE A 180 -44.98 3.26 10.41
C PHE A 180 -45.99 2.21 9.92
N ASN A 181 -46.74 1.58 10.83
CA ASN A 181 -47.73 0.54 10.50
C ASN A 181 -47.15 -0.63 9.68
N GLY A 182 -45.90 -1.02 9.98
CA GLY A 182 -45.20 -2.12 9.31
C GLY A 182 -44.50 -1.74 8.00
N GLN A 183 -44.49 -0.46 7.62
CA GLN A 183 -43.71 0.04 6.49
C GLN A 183 -42.27 0.33 6.90
N ALA A 184 -41.30 -0.13 6.10
CA ALA A 184 -39.88 0.16 6.35
C ALA A 184 -39.60 1.68 6.31
N PRO A 185 -38.73 2.21 7.20
CA PRO A 185 -38.29 3.59 7.13
C PRO A 185 -37.57 3.87 5.80
N THR A 186 -37.70 5.10 5.31
CA THR A 186 -36.93 5.60 4.16
C THR A 186 -35.52 5.99 4.58
N SER A 187 -35.34 6.42 5.83
CA SER A 187 -34.05 6.82 6.38
C SER A 187 -33.99 6.54 7.88
N VAL A 188 -32.80 6.20 8.36
CA VAL A 188 -32.53 5.94 9.78
C VAL A 188 -31.35 6.81 10.22
N VAL A 189 -31.51 7.52 11.34
CA VAL A 189 -30.44 8.32 11.96
C VAL A 189 -30.17 7.75 13.33
N HIS A 190 -28.92 7.38 13.59
CA HIS A 190 -28.48 6.83 14.86
C HIS A 190 -27.66 7.88 15.63
N LEU A 191 -28.15 8.25 16.81
CA LEU A 191 -27.61 9.28 17.69
C LEU A 191 -26.94 8.70 18.93
N GLY A 192 -26.88 7.36 19.08
CA GLY A 192 -26.32 6.71 20.27
C GLY A 192 -24.84 7.04 20.54
N SER A 193 -24.06 7.37 19.51
CA SER A 193 -22.66 7.81 19.67
C SER A 193 -22.53 9.22 20.29
N LEU A 194 -23.64 9.96 20.41
CA LEU A 194 -23.71 11.29 21.04
C LEU A 194 -24.32 11.22 22.45
N ASP A 195 -24.80 10.05 22.88
CA ASP A 195 -25.40 9.82 24.20
C ASP A 195 -24.34 9.57 25.28
N GLU A 196 -23.17 9.08 24.87
CA GLU A 196 -21.99 9.04 25.72
C GLU A 196 -21.33 10.42 25.71
N ARG A 197 -21.32 11.11 26.86
CA ARG A 197 -20.35 12.18 27.10
C ARG A 197 -18.96 11.57 27.17
N GLY A 198 -18.38 11.23 26.02
CA GLY A 198 -16.95 11.39 25.86
C GLY A 198 -16.70 12.90 25.86
N GLU A 199 -15.86 13.39 26.77
CA GLU A 199 -15.15 14.65 26.52
C GLU A 199 -14.66 14.58 25.07
N LEU A 200 -15.15 15.49 24.23
CA LEU A 200 -14.42 15.79 23.01
C LEU A 200 -13.04 16.21 23.52
N ASP A 201 -12.00 15.44 23.22
CA ASP A 201 -10.63 15.88 23.42
C ASP A 201 -10.46 17.18 22.62
N ALA A 202 -10.71 18.31 23.28
CA ALA A 202 -10.46 19.66 22.78
C ALA A 202 -8.96 19.97 22.76
N GLU A 203 -8.13 18.98 23.11
CA GLU A 203 -6.66 19.01 23.11
C GLU A 203 -6.07 18.30 21.87
N GLY A 204 -6.80 18.26 20.75
CA GLY A 204 -6.17 18.24 19.43
C GLY A 204 -5.91 19.69 19.01
N PRO A 205 -4.77 20.02 18.36
CA PRO A 205 -4.45 21.40 17.99
C PRO A 205 -5.41 21.86 16.88
N PHE A 206 -6.60 22.29 17.28
CA PHE A 206 -7.55 23.00 16.43
C PHE A 206 -7.28 24.49 16.63
N ASP A 207 -6.35 25.02 15.83
CA ASP A 207 -6.10 26.46 15.75
C ASP A 207 -7.32 27.16 15.15
N ALA A 208 -8.27 27.53 16.02
CA ALA A 208 -9.47 28.28 15.65
C ALA A 208 -9.14 29.67 15.04
N GLU A 209 -7.91 30.18 15.25
CA GLU A 209 -7.42 31.41 14.60
C GLU A 209 -7.22 31.28 13.08
N ALA A 210 -7.16 30.07 12.53
CA ALA A 210 -6.98 29.88 11.08
C ALA A 210 -8.24 30.20 10.25
N LEU A 211 -9.43 30.24 10.87
CA LEU A 211 -10.70 30.44 10.16
C LEU A 211 -11.17 31.90 10.11
N GLU A 212 -10.69 32.79 10.98
CA GLU A 212 -11.07 34.21 10.95
C GLU A 212 -10.07 35.10 10.18
N GLY A 213 -8.95 34.55 9.71
CA GLY A 213 -7.89 35.29 9.01
C GLY A 213 -7.94 35.31 7.48
N THR A 214 -8.81 34.54 6.82
CA THR A 214 -8.79 34.42 5.34
C THR A 214 -9.58 35.52 4.64
N ALA A 215 -9.27 36.79 4.95
CA ALA A 215 -9.42 37.84 3.96
C ALA A 215 -8.24 37.72 2.97
N CYS A 216 -8.46 37.02 1.86
CA CYS A 216 -7.51 36.93 0.74
C CYS A 216 -7.05 38.32 0.29
N SER A 217 -5.88 38.76 0.77
CA SER A 217 -5.19 39.95 0.26
C SER A 217 -3.68 39.85 0.48
N GLY A 218 -3.05 38.86 -0.15
CA GLY A 218 -1.59 38.77 -0.21
C GLY A 218 -1.13 37.82 -1.32
N PRO A 219 -0.08 38.17 -2.10
CA PRO A 219 0.33 37.36 -3.24
C PRO A 219 0.90 36.02 -2.78
N CYS A 220 0.44 34.92 -3.38
CA CYS A 220 0.94 33.57 -3.16
C CYS A 220 2.46 33.54 -3.34
N ARG A 221 3.19 33.22 -2.25
CA ARG A 221 4.60 32.85 -2.33
C ARG A 221 4.71 31.33 -2.45
N PRO A 222 5.55 30.80 -3.35
CA PRO A 222 5.78 29.37 -3.46
C PRO A 222 6.60 28.83 -2.28
N TRP A 223 6.36 27.57 -1.94
CA TRP A 223 7.07 26.83 -0.90
C TRP A 223 8.55 26.60 -1.28
N PRO A 224 9.48 26.58 -0.30
CA PRO A 224 10.89 26.34 -0.58
C PRO A 224 11.09 24.89 -1.05
N GLY A 225 11.55 24.70 -2.30
CA GLY A 225 11.90 23.39 -2.84
C GLY A 225 11.26 23.02 -4.19
N TRP A 226 10.35 23.84 -4.71
CA TRP A 226 9.77 23.60 -6.03
C TRP A 226 10.67 24.11 -7.16
N PRO A 227 10.95 23.29 -8.20
CA PRO A 227 11.71 23.73 -9.37
C PRO A 227 10.94 24.81 -10.15
N SER A 228 11.61 25.93 -10.41
CA SER A 228 11.06 27.16 -10.99
C SER A 228 10.72 27.08 -12.50
N GLU A 229 10.77 25.90 -13.11
CA GLU A 229 10.57 25.73 -14.55
C GLU A 229 9.12 25.48 -14.98
N LEU A 230 8.17 25.31 -14.05
CA LEU A 230 6.76 25.06 -14.35
C LEU A 230 5.83 26.30 -14.26
N LEU A 231 6.37 27.50 -14.02
CA LEU A 231 5.58 28.75 -13.94
C LEU A 231 5.64 29.62 -15.21
N ARG A 232 5.57 29.00 -16.40
CA ARG A 232 5.25 29.73 -17.64
C ARG A 232 3.95 29.19 -18.23
N GLY A 233 2.83 29.74 -17.79
CA GLY A 233 1.56 29.44 -18.45
C GLY A 233 0.32 29.80 -17.65
N CYS A 234 0.22 31.02 -17.13
CA CYS A 234 -1.10 31.58 -16.83
C CYS A 234 -0.98 33.11 -16.77
N GLY A 235 -1.21 33.73 -17.92
CA GLY A 235 -1.34 35.18 -18.04
C GLY A 235 -2.40 35.49 -19.07
N SER A 236 -3.57 35.87 -18.60
CA SER A 236 -4.45 36.96 -19.07
C SER A 236 -5.78 36.89 -18.32
#